data_AF-A0A2P6F961-F1
#
_entry.id   AF-A0A2P6F961-F1
#
_cell.length_a   1.000
_cell.length_b   1.000
_cell.length_c   1.000
_cell.angle_alpha   90.00
_cell.angle_beta   90.00
_cell.angle_gamma   90.00
#
_symmetry.space_group_name_H-M   'P 1'
#
loop_
_entity.id
_entity.type
_entity.pdbx_description
1 polymer ?
#
loop_
_entity_poly.entity_id
_entity_poly.type
_entity_poly.pdbx_seq_one_letter_code
_entity_poly.pdbx_strand_id
1 'polypeptide(L)' 'MTNWPWRIDKGTHFKSVYRWNLTTTEPKLVIDNDGNVKVKGE' A
#
# COMPACT_ATOMS: atom_id res chain seq x y z
N MET A 1 10.40 -26.34 1.26
CA MET A 1 9.79 -25.12 1.81
C MET A 1 10.56 -23.94 1.27
N THR A 2 9.94 -23.14 0.43
CA THR A 2 10.60 -22.04 -0.26
C THR A 2 10.65 -20.84 0.69
N ASN A 3 11.83 -20.48 1.18
CA ASN A 3 12.04 -19.34 2.07
C ASN A 3 12.01 -18.05 1.23
N TRP A 4 10.89 -17.32 1.25
CA TRP A 4 10.72 -16.09 0.48
C TRP A 4 11.00 -14.92 1.43
N PRO A 5 12.23 -14.38 1.48
CA PRO A 5 12.68 -13.48 2.54
C PRO A 5 11.82 -12.21 2.67
N TRP A 6 11.18 -11.74 1.59
CA TRP A 6 10.27 -10.60 1.62
C TRP A 6 8.94 -10.85 2.34
N ARG A 7 8.56 -12.11 2.61
CA ARG A 7 7.38 -12.42 3.44
C ARG A 7 7.65 -12.19 4.93
N ILE A 8 8.92 -12.17 5.36
CA ILE A 8 9.32 -11.87 6.73
C ILE A 8 9.70 -10.39 6.81
N ASP A 9 8.75 -9.51 6.49
CA ASP A 9 8.94 -8.08 6.70
C ASP A 9 8.42 -7.71 8.09
N LYS A 10 9.33 -7.28 8.96
CA LYS A 10 9.03 -6.80 10.33
C LYS A 10 8.56 -5.33 10.35
N GLY A 11 8.10 -4.81 9.21
CA GLY A 11 7.77 -3.40 9.03
C GLY A 11 8.99 -2.52 8.77
N THR A 12 10.11 -3.12 8.34
CA THR A 12 11.34 -2.37 8.04
C THR A 12 11.31 -1.76 6.64
N HIS A 13 10.45 -2.27 5.74
CA HIS A 13 10.35 -1.82 4.36
C HIS A 13 8.91 -1.41 4.00
N PHE A 14 8.78 -0.42 3.12
CA PHE A 14 7.48 -0.05 2.58
C PHE A 14 7.00 -1.13 1.60
N LYS A 15 5.85 -1.75 1.89
CA LYS A 15 5.23 -2.77 1.02
C LYS A 15 4.53 -2.16 -0.20
N SER A 16 4.10 -0.92 -0.10
CA SER A 16 3.51 -0.14 -1.18
C SER A 16 3.81 1.35 -0.98
N VAL A 17 4.02 2.06 -2.08
CA VAL A 17 4.20 3.52 -2.09
C VAL A 17 3.16 4.09 -3.04
N TYR A 18 2.24 4.87 -2.50
CA TYR A 18 1.31 5.64 -3.31
C TYR A 18 1.89 7.03 -3.55
N ARG A 19 2.10 7.40 -4.82
CA ARG A 19 2.59 8.74 -5.21
C ARG A 19 1.44 9.57 -5.76
N TRP A 20 1.09 10.60 -5.02
CA TRP A 20 0.13 11.59 -5.45
C TRP A 20 0.79 12.67 -6.31
N ASN A 21 0.15 13.02 -7.45
CA ASN A 21 0.54 14.18 -8.24
C ASN A 21 -0.26 15.40 -7.74
N LEU A 22 0.42 16.41 -7.21
CA LEU A 22 -0.17 17.62 -6.61
C LEU A 22 -0.99 18.49 -7.60
N THR A 23 -1.07 18.08 -8.86
CA THR A 23 -1.86 18.72 -9.90
C THR A 23 -3.33 18.31 -9.88
N THR A 24 -3.71 17.29 -9.12
CA THR A 24 -5.11 16.84 -8.95
C THR A 24 -5.60 17.03 -7.51
N THR A 25 -6.90 16.97 -7.28
CA THR A 25 -7.53 16.98 -5.93
C THR A 25 -7.23 15.69 -5.15
N GLU A 26 -6.67 15.79 -3.94
CA GLU A 26 -6.21 14.67 -3.12
C GLU A 26 -7.20 13.47 -3.14
N PRO A 27 -6.71 12.22 -3.36
CA PRO A 27 -7.56 11.06 -3.47
C PRO A 27 -7.94 10.63 -2.07
N LYS A 28 -9.19 10.15 -1.92
CA LYS A 28 -9.62 9.58 -0.66
C LYS A 28 -9.03 8.17 -0.56
N LEU A 29 -8.01 7.99 0.26
CA LEU A 29 -7.41 6.68 0.53
C LEU A 29 -8.23 5.92 1.58
N VAL A 30 -8.42 4.62 1.37
CA VAL A 30 -9.07 3.70 2.31
C VAL A 30 -8.23 2.45 2.49
N ILE A 31 -8.34 1.81 3.65
CA ILE A 31 -7.72 0.52 3.93
C ILE A 31 -8.79 -0.56 3.73
N ASP A 32 -8.49 -1.59 2.93
CA ASP A 32 -9.39 -2.73 2.74
C ASP A 32 -9.27 -3.78 3.86
N ASN A 33 -10.11 -4.81 3.80
CA ASN A 33 -10.16 -5.86 4.82
C ASN A 33 -8.85 -6.68 4.93
N ASP A 34 -8.02 -6.65 3.89
CA ASP A 34 -6.72 -7.33 3.85
C ASP A 34 -5.57 -6.40 4.27
N GLY A 35 -5.87 -5.16 4.66
CA GLY A 35 -4.90 -4.16 5.10
C GLY A 35 -4.20 -3.44 3.95
N ASN A 36 -4.71 -3.52 2.72
CA ASN A 36 -4.14 -2.82 1.57
C ASN A 36 -4.71 -1.41 1.43
N VAL A 37 -3.85 -0.47 1.03
CA VAL A 37 -4.25 0.91 0.70
C VAL A 37 -4.87 0.94 -0.70
N LYS A 38 -6.08 1.48 -0.83
CA LYS A 38 -6.83 1.66 -2.08
C LYS A 38 -7.37 3.08 -2.22
N VAL A 39 -7.64 3.51 -3.45
CA VAL A 39 -8.36 4.75 -3.72
C VAL A 39 -9.87 4.48 -3.61
N LYS A 40 -10.59 5.31 -2.86
CA LYS A 40 -12.04 5.17 -2.65
C LYS A 40 -12.77 5.46 -3.97
N GLY A 41 -13.44 4.44 -4.51
CA GLY A 41 -14.24 4.54 -5.74
C GLY A 41 -13.63 3.85 -6.96
N GLU A 42 -12.45 3.24 -6.81
CA GLU A 42 -11.92 2.22 -7.74
C GLU A 42 -12.43 0.82 -7.42
#